data_AF-T1GRS1-F1
#
_entry.id   AF-T1GRS1-F1
#
_cell.length_a   1.000
_cell.length_b   1.000
_cell.length_c   1.000
_cell.angle_alpha   90.00
_cell.angle_beta   90.00
_cell.angle_gamma   90.00
#
_symmetry.space_group_name_H-M   'P 1'
#
loop_
_entity.id
_entity.type
_entity.pdbx_description
1 polymer ?
#
loop_
_entity_poly.entity_id
_entity_poly.type
_entity_poly.pdbx_seq_one_letter_code
_entity_poly.pdbx_strand_id
1 'polypeptide(L)'
;MSKSVDTSFIPDLPKAGPLSEYRKRAKFDWKDLKLIFEEEQTLKTKYRVWKLLEEDPLFAKSKTSLPTNELKRLAAMQMNHMAKLNLVPDE
;
A
#
# COMPACT_ATOMS: atom_id res chain seq x y z
N MET A 1 19.38 15.81 -19.32
CA MET A 1 17.95 15.53 -19.52
C MET A 1 17.54 14.50 -18.48
N SER A 2 16.98 14.92 -17.34
CA SER A 2 16.53 13.99 -16.30
C SER A 2 15.37 13.16 -16.86
N LYS A 3 15.49 11.83 -16.83
CA LYS A 3 14.37 10.94 -17.15
C LYS A 3 13.20 11.32 -16.24
N SER A 4 12.05 11.68 -16.81
CA SER A 4 10.81 11.78 -16.05
C SER A 4 10.48 10.39 -15.54
N VAL A 5 10.57 10.21 -14.22
CA VAL A 5 10.22 8.94 -13.58
C VAL A 5 8.70 8.75 -13.66
N ASP A 6 8.25 7.56 -14.02
CA ASP A 6 6.82 7.26 -14.14
C ASP A 6 6.18 7.18 -12.75
N THR A 7 5.23 8.07 -12.46
CA THR A 7 4.47 8.10 -11.19
C THR A 7 3.03 7.57 -11.34
N SER A 8 2.66 7.03 -12.50
CA SER A 8 1.30 6.60 -12.81
C SER A 8 0.80 5.44 -11.92
N PHE A 9 1.71 4.62 -11.41
CA PHE A 9 1.41 3.51 -10.51
C PHE A 9 1.05 3.94 -9.08
N ILE A 10 1.30 5.21 -8.72
CA ILE A 10 1.01 5.76 -7.41
C ILE A 10 -0.44 6.29 -7.41
N PRO A 11 -1.35 5.76 -6.54
CA PRO A 11 -2.73 6.18 -6.49
C PRO A 11 -2.87 7.63 -6.02
N ASP A 12 -3.90 8.32 -6.50
CA ASP A 12 -4.17 9.70 -6.12
C ASP A 12 -4.71 9.82 -4.70
N LEU A 13 -4.43 10.97 -4.05
CA LEU A 13 -5.00 11.28 -2.75
C LEU A 13 -6.52 11.50 -2.86
N PRO A 14 -7.30 11.16 -1.80
CA PRO A 14 -8.73 11.42 -1.79
C PRO A 14 -9.03 12.91 -1.99
N LYS A 15 -9.84 13.21 -3.01
CA LYS A 15 -10.21 14.57 -3.42
C LYS A 15 -11.23 15.24 -2.49
N ALA A 16 -11.94 14.45 -1.68
CA ALA A 16 -12.99 14.90 -0.77
C ALA A 16 -12.60 14.72 0.71
N GLY A 17 -13.37 15.37 1.59
CA GLY A 17 -13.26 15.28 3.04
C GLY A 17 -12.54 16.47 3.68
N PRO A 18 -12.55 16.57 5.02
CA PRO A 18 -12.02 17.73 5.76
C PRO A 18 -10.52 17.99 5.52
N LEU A 19 -9.78 16.98 5.07
CA LEU A 19 -8.35 17.08 4.80
C LEU A 19 -8.02 17.55 3.37
N SER A 20 -9.00 17.63 2.46
CA SER A 20 -8.76 18.02 1.06
C SER A 20 -8.18 19.43 0.95
N GLU A 21 -8.70 20.37 1.75
CA GLU A 21 -8.28 21.78 1.76
C GLU A 21 -6.84 21.97 2.19
N TYR A 22 -6.29 21.04 2.97
CA TYR A 22 -4.89 21.07 3.39
C TYR A 22 -3.99 20.41 2.33
N ARG A 23 -4.41 19.29 1.74
CA ARG A 23 -3.67 18.60 0.67
C ARG A 23 -3.46 19.51 -0.56
N LYS A 24 -4.46 20.32 -0.91
CA LYS A 24 -4.39 21.29 -2.03
C LYS A 24 -3.36 22.41 -1.82
N ARG A 25 -2.94 22.68 -0.58
CA ARG A 25 -1.95 23.73 -0.28
C ARG A 25 -0.51 23.30 -0.58
N ALA A 26 -0.29 22.02 -0.90
CA ALA A 26 1.02 21.53 -1.30
C ALA A 26 1.50 22.27 -2.56
N LYS A 27 2.76 22.75 -2.52
CA LYS A 27 3.40 23.47 -3.62
C LYS A 27 4.33 22.59 -4.48
N PHE A 28 4.29 21.28 -4.24
CA PHE A 28 5.11 20.28 -4.92
C PHE A 28 4.26 19.04 -5.18
N ASP A 29 4.68 18.21 -6.14
CA ASP A 29 4.05 16.91 -6.35
C ASP A 29 4.51 15.92 -5.27
N TRP A 30 3.57 15.42 -4.50
CA TRP A 30 3.84 14.47 -3.43
C TRP A 30 4.29 13.08 -3.96
N LYS A 31 3.95 12.74 -5.22
CA LYS A 31 4.41 11.52 -5.88
C LYS A 31 5.90 11.61 -6.20
N ASP A 32 6.36 12.77 -6.66
CA ASP A 32 7.78 13.04 -6.87
C ASP A 32 8.54 12.99 -5.53
N LEU A 33 7.96 13.57 -4.46
CA LEU A 33 8.53 13.46 -3.12
C LEU A 33 8.69 12.00 -2.67
N LYS A 34 7.75 11.11 -3.02
CA LYS A 34 7.86 9.68 -2.71
C LYS A 34 9.06 9.03 -3.39
N LEU A 35 9.33 9.39 -4.64
CA LEU A 35 10.49 8.90 -5.40
C LEU A 35 11.84 9.46 -4.90
N ILE A 36 11.82 10.57 -4.17
CA ILE A 36 13.02 11.09 -3.48
C ILE A 36 13.39 10.19 -2.29
N PHE A 37 12.40 9.62 -1.60
CA PHE A 37 12.63 8.79 -0.42
C PHE A 37 12.90 7.32 -0.76
N GLU A 38 12.35 6.82 -1.85
CA GLU A 38 12.39 5.40 -2.20
C GLU A 38 12.56 5.21 -3.70
N GLU A 39 13.29 4.17 -4.09
CA GLU A 39 13.48 3.82 -5.50
C GLU A 39 12.17 3.39 -6.17
N GLU A 40 12.04 3.69 -7.46
CA GLU A 40 10.86 3.39 -8.28
C GLU A 40 10.44 1.91 -8.19
N GLN A 41 11.40 0.99 -8.33
CA GLN A 41 11.11 -0.46 -8.30
C GLN A 41 10.63 -0.92 -6.93
N THR A 42 11.22 -0.40 -5.85
CA THR A 42 10.78 -0.68 -4.48
C THR A 42 9.35 -0.20 -4.27
N LEU A 43 9.02 1.01 -4.75
CA LEU A 43 7.67 1.55 -4.65
C LEU A 43 6.66 0.73 -5.47
N LYS A 44 7.00 0.32 -6.70
CA LYS A 44 6.13 -0.54 -7.52
C LYS A 44 5.81 -1.86 -6.81
N THR A 45 6.83 -2.51 -6.24
CA THR A 45 6.64 -3.75 -5.47
C THR A 45 5.75 -3.51 -4.25
N LYS A 46 5.97 -2.42 -3.49
CA LYS A 46 5.11 -2.08 -2.34
C LYS A 46 3.65 -1.89 -2.73
N TYR A 47 3.35 -1.09 -3.76
CA TYR A 47 1.97 -0.86 -4.19
C TYR A 47 1.31 -2.15 -4.71
N ARG A 48 2.05 -3.00 -5.43
CA ARG A 48 1.55 -4.32 -5.84
C ARG A 48 1.18 -5.17 -4.64
N VAL A 49 2.07 -5.29 -3.65
CA VAL A 49 1.82 -6.06 -2.43
C VAL A 49 0.64 -5.48 -1.65
N TRP A 50 0.59 -4.17 -1.44
CA TRP A 50 -0.52 -3.53 -0.71
C TRP A 50 -1.86 -3.76 -1.39
N LYS A 51 -1.93 -3.60 -2.72
CA LYS A 51 -3.17 -3.82 -3.47
C LYS A 51 -3.63 -5.28 -3.38
N LEU A 52 -2.71 -6.24 -3.55
CA LEU A 52 -3.02 -7.67 -3.42
C LEU A 52 -3.58 -8.02 -2.04
N LEU A 53 -2.99 -7.47 -0.97
CA LEU A 53 -3.45 -7.73 0.39
C LEU A 53 -4.73 -6.96 0.75
N GLU A 54 -4.92 -5.75 0.21
CA GLU A 54 -6.14 -4.95 0.42
C GLU A 54 -7.37 -5.61 -0.21
N GLU A 55 -7.20 -6.29 -1.35
CA GLU A 55 -8.27 -7.01 -2.05
C GLU A 55 -8.62 -8.36 -1.39
N ASP A 56 -7.76 -8.89 -0.51
CA ASP A 56 -8.00 -10.17 0.18
C ASP A 56 -8.73 -9.99 1.52
N PRO A 57 -9.97 -10.53 1.67
CA PRO A 57 -10.74 -10.45 2.90
C PRO A 57 -10.03 -11.02 4.14
N LEU A 58 -9.08 -11.95 3.98
CA LEU A 58 -8.32 -12.52 5.10
C LEU A 58 -7.41 -11.50 5.78
N PHE A 59 -6.99 -10.45 5.06
CA PHE A 59 -6.18 -9.36 5.59
C PHE A 59 -7.00 -8.12 5.95
N ALA A 60 -8.32 -8.15 5.73
CA ALA A 60 -9.20 -7.06 6.11
C ALA A 60 -9.17 -6.83 7.63
N LYS A 61 -9.04 -5.56 8.03
CA LYS A 61 -8.97 -5.18 9.44
C LYS A 61 -10.32 -5.45 10.13
N SER A 62 -10.29 -6.21 11.23
CA SER A 62 -11.47 -6.39 12.08
C SER A 62 -11.92 -5.05 12.69
N LYS A 63 -13.24 -4.81 12.72
CA LYS A 63 -13.84 -3.61 13.35
C LYS A 63 -13.68 -3.62 14.88
N THR A 64 -13.50 -4.79 15.47
CA THR A 64 -13.41 -4.99 16.92
C THR A 64 -12.17 -5.80 17.28
N SER A 65 -11.67 -5.60 18.51
CA SER A 65 -10.57 -6.43 19.02
C SER A 65 -11.03 -7.88 19.14
N LEU A 66 -10.24 -8.80 18.60
CA LEU A 66 -10.51 -10.24 18.65
C LEU A 66 -9.87 -10.84 19.92
N PRO A 67 -10.45 -11.89 20.49
CA PRO A 67 -9.81 -12.65 21.56
C PRO A 67 -8.45 -13.23 21.12
N THR A 68 -7.54 -13.44 22.07
CA THR A 68 -6.17 -13.90 21.81
C THR A 68 -6.10 -15.17 20.95
N ASN A 69 -6.95 -16.17 21.20
CA ASN A 69 -6.95 -17.41 20.42
C ASN A 69 -7.36 -17.18 18.96
N GLU A 70 -8.31 -16.28 18.73
CA GLU A 70 -8.76 -15.94 17.39
C GLU A 70 -7.72 -15.13 16.62
N LEU A 71 -7.01 -14.22 17.30
CA LEU A 71 -5.85 -13.53 16.72
C LEU A 71 -4.75 -14.50 16.30
N LYS A 72 -4.42 -15.49 17.13
CA LYS A 72 -3.44 -16.54 16.79
C LYS A 72 -3.89 -17.36 15.59
N ARG A 73 -5.17 -17.73 15.54
CA ARG A 73 -5.76 -18.47 14.41
C ARG A 73 -5.70 -17.66 13.13
N LEU A 74 -6.11 -16.39 13.17
CA LEU A 74 -6.07 -15.48 12.04
C LEU A 74 -4.65 -15.27 11.52
N ALA A 75 -3.67 -15.03 12.42
CA ALA A 75 -2.27 -14.87 12.05
C ALA A 75 -1.70 -16.13 11.36
N ALA A 76 -2.04 -17.32 11.86
CA ALA A 76 -1.64 -18.58 11.23
C ALA A 76 -2.26 -18.74 9.84
N MET A 77 -3.54 -18.39 9.67
CA MET A 77 -4.20 -18.39 8.36
C MET A 77 -3.54 -17.41 7.39
N GLN A 78 -3.29 -16.18 7.83
CA GLN A 78 -2.63 -15.14 7.04
C GLN A 78 -1.23 -15.57 6.60
N MET A 79 -0.41 -16.12 7.49
CA MET A 79 0.92 -16.63 7.16
C MET A 79 0.86 -17.73 6.08
N ASN A 80 -0.01 -18.72 6.26
CA ASN A 80 -0.17 -19.82 5.32
C ASN A 80 -0.71 -19.37 3.96
N HIS A 81 -1.55 -18.33 3.94
CA HIS A 81 -2.04 -17.75 2.70
C HIS A 81 -0.97 -16.91 2.00
N MET A 82 -0.23 -16.10 2.76
CA MET A 82 0.84 -15.24 2.27
C MET A 82 1.91 -16.03 1.51
N ALA A 83 2.26 -17.24 1.99
CA ALA A 83 3.21 -18.13 1.31
C ALA A 83 2.75 -18.60 -0.08
N LYS A 84 1.45 -18.52 -0.38
CA LYS A 84 0.87 -18.88 -1.69
C LYS A 84 0.74 -17.67 -2.61
N LEU A 85 0.90 -16.46 -2.09
CA LEU A 85 0.84 -15.24 -2.87
C LEU A 85 2.22 -14.98 -3.48
N ASN A 86 2.28 -14.82 -4.81
CA ASN A 86 3.49 -14.39 -5.51
C ASN A 86 3.68 -12.87 -5.31
N LEU A 87 4.03 -12.49 -4.08
CA LEU A 87 4.08 -11.12 -3.59
C LEU A 87 5.18 -10.29 -4.25
N VAL A 88 6.35 -10.89 -4.44
CA VAL A 88 7.49 -10.26 -5.09
C VAL A 88 7.58 -10.83 -6.51
N PRO A 89 7.69 -9.99 -7.56
CA PRO A 89 7.98 -10.48 -8.90
C PRO A 89 9.32 -11.22 -8.93
N ASP A 90 9.44 -12.25 -9.75
CA ASP A 90 10.74 -12.86 -10.05
C ASP A 90 11.65 -11.79 -10.73
N GLU A 91 12.93 -11.75 -10.33
CA GLU A 91 13.93 -10.77 -10.81
C GLU A 91 14.20 -10.86 -12.32
#